data_AF-A0A1X7GXK8-F1
#
_entry.id   AF-A0A1X7GXK8-F1
#
_cell.length_a   1.000
_cell.length_b   1.000
_cell.length_c   1.000
_cell.angle_alpha   90.00
_cell.angle_beta   90.00
_cell.angle_gamma   90.00
#
_symmetry.space_group_name_H-M   'P 1'
#
loop_
_entity.id
_entity.type
_entity.pdbx_description
1 polymer ?
#
loop_
_entity_poly.entity_id
_entity_poly.type
_entity_poly.pdbx_seq_one_letter_code
_entity_poly.pdbx_strand_id
1 'polypeptide(L)'
;MFRVFAHALESRFGGGAAHLPVPIFYDRRAMYQSDITQFLNQLKQQQPALEEEQRRGRALLWDKAPIDLEERARQQAARVKQTPYVYYQNF
;
A
#
# COMPACT_ATOMS: atom_id res chain seq x y z
N MET A 1 -70.90 -21.76 31.66
CA MET A 1 -70.68 -23.15 31.20
C MET A 1 -69.17 -23.32 30.97
N PHE A 2 -68.35 -23.34 32.02
CA PHE A 2 -67.84 -24.49 32.81
C PHE A 2 -66.80 -25.38 32.10
N ARG A 3 -65.67 -25.60 32.83
CA ARG A 3 -64.46 -26.46 32.62
C ARG A 3 -63.26 -25.76 31.93
N VAL A 4 -62.12 -25.41 32.53
CA VAL A 4 -61.30 -25.89 33.69
C VAL A 4 -60.75 -27.32 33.56
N PHE A 5 -59.43 -27.47 33.84
CA PHE A 5 -58.54 -28.66 33.96
C PHE A 5 -57.83 -29.14 32.68
N ALA A 6 -56.54 -29.50 32.62
CA ALA A 6 -55.39 -29.60 33.56
C ALA A 6 -54.09 -29.66 32.71
N HIS A 7 -53.02 -28.93 33.04
CA HIS A 7 -51.79 -29.35 33.75
C HIS A 7 -50.92 -30.45 33.09
N ALA A 8 -49.63 -30.11 32.94
CA ALA A 8 -48.45 -30.94 32.62
C ALA A 8 -48.31 -31.35 31.14
N LEU A 9 -47.20 -31.10 30.45
CA LEU A 9 -45.82 -31.35 30.87
C LEU A 9 -44.84 -30.31 30.32
N GLU A 10 -43.96 -29.89 31.21
CA GLU A 10 -42.69 -29.22 30.93
C GLU A 10 -41.86 -30.06 29.95
N SER A 11 -41.40 -29.45 28.86
CA SER A 11 -40.23 -29.93 28.13
C SER A 11 -39.30 -28.74 27.95
N ARG A 12 -38.44 -28.58 28.97
CA ARG A 12 -37.13 -27.93 28.86
C ARG A 12 -36.48 -28.32 27.54
N PHE A 13 -35.88 -27.35 26.86
CA PHE A 13 -34.55 -27.38 26.21
C PHE A 13 -34.56 -26.47 24.97
N GLY A 14 -33.63 -25.51 24.95
CA GLY A 14 -33.30 -24.77 23.74
C GLY A 14 -33.31 -23.25 23.89
N GLY A 15 -32.54 -22.72 24.83
CA GLY A 15 -32.18 -21.30 24.84
C GLY A 15 -31.36 -20.96 23.59
N GLY A 16 -32.03 -20.52 22.52
CA GLY A 16 -31.41 -19.81 21.41
C GLY A 16 -31.52 -18.32 21.69
N ALA A 17 -30.62 -17.77 22.50
CA ALA A 17 -30.53 -16.34 22.70
C ALA A 17 -30.34 -15.67 21.32
N ALA A 18 -31.38 -14.97 20.87
CA ALA A 18 -31.29 -14.05 19.75
C ALA A 18 -30.18 -13.05 20.09
N HIS A 19 -29.03 -13.19 19.44
CA HIS A 19 -27.98 -12.19 19.50
C HIS A 19 -28.56 -10.96 18.80
N LEU A 20 -29.00 -9.98 19.58
CA LEU A 20 -29.31 -8.68 19.00
C LEU A 20 -28.00 -8.17 18.38
N PRO A 21 -27.98 -7.75 17.10
CA PRO A 21 -26.78 -7.15 16.54
C PRO A 21 -26.52 -5.88 17.35
N VAL A 22 -25.45 -5.88 18.13
CA VAL A 22 -24.97 -4.67 18.79
C VAL A 22 -24.64 -3.68 17.68
N PRO A 23 -25.28 -2.49 17.62
CA PRO A 23 -24.88 -1.47 16.68
C PRO A 23 -23.47 -1.05 17.05
N ILE A 24 -22.47 -1.51 16.28
CA ILE A 24 -21.12 -0.96 16.35
C ILE A 24 -21.26 0.42 15.72
N PHE A 25 -21.57 1.41 16.55
CA PHE A 25 -21.51 2.80 16.15
C PHE A 25 -20.04 3.11 15.83
N TYR A 26 -19.64 2.91 14.57
CA TYR A 26 -18.42 3.50 14.05
C TYR A 26 -18.66 5.00 14.07
N ASP A 27 -18.21 5.65 15.13
CA ASP A 27 -18.17 7.10 15.20
C ASP A 27 -17.45 7.58 13.93
N ARG A 28 -18.19 8.33 13.10
CA ARG A 28 -17.66 9.02 11.92
C ARG A 28 -16.81 10.21 12.39
N ARG A 29 -15.82 9.95 13.24
CA ARG A 29 -14.73 10.90 13.46
C ARG A 29 -14.04 11.00 12.12
N ALA A 30 -14.08 12.19 11.52
CA ALA A 30 -13.17 12.49 10.43
C ALA A 30 -11.77 12.09 10.91
N MET A 31 -11.19 11.04 10.33
CA MET A 31 -9.86 10.60 10.73
C MET A 31 -8.94 11.80 10.52
N TYR A 32 -8.14 12.13 11.54
CA TYR A 32 -7.21 13.23 11.43
C TYR A 32 -6.32 13.01 10.20
N GLN A 33 -6.33 13.99 9.30
CA GLN A 33 -5.48 14.02 8.12
C GLN A 33 -4.45 15.12 8.32
N SER A 34 -3.16 14.78 8.20
CA SER A 34 -2.09 15.77 8.33
C SER A 34 -2.19 16.84 7.25
N ASP A 35 -1.73 18.05 7.56
CA ASP A 35 -1.73 19.19 6.64
C ASP A 35 -1.01 18.86 5.32
N ILE A 36 0.07 18.08 5.39
CA ILE A 36 0.81 17.60 4.22
C ILE A 36 -0.08 16.74 3.32
N THR A 37 -0.88 15.84 3.91
CA THR A 37 -1.74 14.96 3.10
C THR A 37 -2.90 15.76 2.48
N GLN A 38 -3.44 16.76 3.20
CA GLN A 38 -4.45 17.67 2.65
C GLN A 38 -3.87 18.48 1.48
N PHE A 39 -2.66 19.02 1.64
CA PHE A 39 -1.93 19.73 0.60
C PHE A 39 -1.70 18.84 -0.63
N LEU A 40 -1.21 17.62 -0.46
CA LEU A 40 -0.98 16.69 -1.57
C LEU A 40 -2.28 16.35 -2.32
N ASN A 41 -3.39 16.19 -1.59
CA ASN A 41 -4.69 15.97 -2.21
C ASN A 41 -5.14 17.16 -3.06
N GLN A 42 -5.03 18.38 -2.51
CA GLN A 42 -5.37 19.60 -3.24
C GLN A 42 -4.48 19.79 -4.48
N LEU A 43 -3.17 19.54 -4.34
CA LEU A 43 -2.21 19.62 -5.45
C LEU A 43 -2.59 18.68 -6.59
N LYS A 44 -2.93 17.42 -6.29
CA LYS A 44 -3.34 16.44 -7.30
C LYS A 44 -4.68 16.80 -7.96
N GLN A 45 -5.59 17.43 -7.23
CA GLN A 45 -6.86 17.94 -7.79
C GLN A 45 -6.63 19.10 -8.76
N GLN A 46 -5.73 20.03 -8.39
CA GLN A 46 -5.39 21.17 -9.23
C GLN A 46 -4.58 20.76 -10.47
N GLN A 47 -3.77 19.70 -10.37
CA GLN A 47 -2.87 19.25 -11.42
C GLN A 47 -3.07 17.74 -11.72
N PRO A 48 -4.12 17.36 -12.46
CA PRO A 48 -4.41 15.95 -12.74
C PRO A 48 -3.34 15.26 -13.59
N ALA A 49 -2.55 16.01 -14.38
CA ALA A 49 -1.44 15.48 -15.19
C ALA A 49 -0.17 15.16 -14.37
N LEU A 50 -0.08 15.65 -13.13
CA LEU A 50 1.14 15.60 -12.32
C LEU A 50 1.65 14.16 -12.08
N GLU A 51 0.75 13.20 -11.87
CA GLU A 51 1.13 11.79 -11.67
C GLU A 51 1.76 11.17 -12.93
N GLU A 52 1.25 11.53 -14.09
CA GLU A 52 1.80 11.08 -15.37
C GLU A 52 3.17 11.70 -15.62
N GLU A 53 3.31 13.00 -15.40
CA GLU A 53 4.59 13.71 -15.51
C GLU A 53 5.63 13.15 -14.55
N GLN A 54 5.26 12.87 -13.29
CA GLN A 54 6.14 12.21 -12.33
C GLN A 54 6.55 10.82 -12.80
N ARG A 55 5.63 10.03 -13.38
CA ARG A 55 5.94 8.71 -13.93
C ARG A 55 6.92 8.82 -15.09
N ARG A 56 6.69 9.75 -16.01
CA ARG A 56 7.59 10.05 -17.14
C ARG A 56 8.96 10.49 -16.63
N GLY A 57 9.01 11.42 -15.67
CA GLY A 57 10.25 11.90 -15.05
C GLY A 57 11.04 10.78 -14.36
N ARG A 58 10.37 9.87 -13.65
CA ARG A 58 11.01 8.68 -13.05
C ARG A 58 11.55 7.71 -14.11
N ALA A 59 10.87 7.58 -15.25
CA ALA A 59 11.34 6.73 -16.35
C ALA A 59 12.62 7.28 -17.00
N LEU A 60 12.75 8.60 -17.13
CA LEU A 60 13.91 9.25 -17.74
C LEU A 60 15.24 8.94 -17.04
N LEU A 61 15.26 8.85 -15.71
CA LEU A 61 16.51 8.67 -14.96
C LEU A 61 17.23 7.35 -15.27
N TRP A 62 16.49 6.33 -15.70
CA TRP A 62 16.99 4.97 -15.85
C TRP A 62 16.95 4.43 -17.27
N ASP A 63 16.41 5.20 -18.22
CA ASP A 63 16.39 4.80 -19.62
C ASP A 63 17.82 4.88 -20.20
N LYS A 64 18.47 3.73 -20.29
CA LYS A 64 19.81 3.62 -20.88
C LYS A 64 19.64 3.40 -22.37
N ALA A 65 20.25 4.27 -23.17
CA ALA A 65 20.33 4.06 -24.60
C ALA A 65 20.92 2.66 -24.91
N PRO A 66 20.47 1.99 -25.99
CA PRO A 66 21.10 0.77 -26.45
C PRO A 66 22.61 0.98 -26.62
N ILE A 67 23.37 0.10 -26.00
CA ILE A 67 24.83 0.14 -26.08
C ILE A 67 25.25 -0.65 -27.31
N ASP A 68 26.04 -0.02 -28.20
CA ASP A 68 26.72 -0.72 -29.29
C ASP A 68 27.63 -1.82 -28.71
N LEU A 69 27.39 -3.06 -29.15
CA LEU A 69 28.10 -4.24 -28.66
C LEU A 69 29.58 -4.21 -29.05
N GLU A 70 29.91 -3.70 -30.23
CA GLU A 70 31.29 -3.61 -30.70
C GLU A 70 32.07 -2.58 -29.89
N GLU A 71 31.48 -1.40 -29.67
CA GLU A 71 32.07 -0.36 -28.84
C GLU A 71 32.26 -0.83 -27.40
N ARG A 72 31.27 -1.54 -26.83
CA ARG A 72 31.42 -2.15 -25.51
C ARG A 72 32.60 -3.12 -25.46
N ALA A 73 32.77 -3.95 -26.48
CA ALA A 73 33.88 -4.92 -26.54
C ALA A 73 35.24 -4.19 -26.62
N ARG A 74 35.35 -3.14 -27.44
CA ARG A 74 36.56 -2.30 -27.53
C ARG A 74 36.90 -1.64 -26.20
N GLN A 75 35.91 -1.07 -25.52
CA GLN A 75 36.09 -0.45 -24.20
C GLN A 75 36.55 -1.45 -23.13
N GLN A 76 36.02 -2.67 -23.17
CA GLN A 76 36.45 -3.75 -22.27
C GLN A 76 37.90 -4.15 -22.55
N ALA A 77 38.28 -4.27 -23.82
CA ALA A 77 39.65 -4.62 -24.22
C ALA A 77 40.66 -3.53 -23.86
N ALA A 78 40.27 -2.25 -23.92
CA ALA A 78 41.12 -1.11 -23.57
C ALA A 78 41.21 -0.83 -22.05
N ARG A 79 40.45 -1.55 -21.22
CA ARG A 79 40.30 -1.23 -19.79
C ARG A 79 41.56 -1.53 -18.99
N VAL A 80 42.12 -0.52 -18.34
CA VAL A 80 43.23 -0.68 -17.39
C VAL A 80 42.68 -1.05 -16.01
N LYS A 81 43.29 -2.03 -15.33
CA LYS A 81 42.88 -2.46 -13.98
C LYS A 81 43.21 -1.37 -12.96
N GLN A 82 42.17 -0.81 -12.34
CA GLN A 82 42.31 0.14 -11.22
C GLN A 82 42.36 -0.61 -9.89
N THR A 83 43.14 -0.11 -8.93
CA THR A 83 43.15 -0.65 -7.55
C THR A 83 41.82 -0.33 -6.85
N PRO A 84 41.33 -1.20 -5.93
CA PRO A 84 40.08 -0.95 -5.20
C PRO A 84 40.11 0.33 -4.35
N TYR A 85 41.30 0.71 -3.87
CA TYR A 85 41.50 1.93 -3.12
C TYR A 85 42.67 2.70 -3.73
N VAL A 86 42.35 3.83 -4.37
CA VAL A 86 43.32 4.67 -5.10
C VAL A 86 44.38 5.26 -4.16
N TYR A 87 44.04 5.42 -2.88
CA TYR A 87 44.94 5.97 -1.86
C TYR A 87 45.69 4.91 -1.06
N TYR A 88 45.49 3.62 -1.35
CA TYR A 88 46.27 2.56 -0.69
C TYR A 88 47.54 2.44 -1.50
N GLN A 89 48.62 3.05 -1.01
CA GLN A 89 49.94 2.77 -1.55
C GLN A 89 50.35 1.39 -1.01
N ASN A 90 50.35 0.39 -1.88
CA ASN A 90 50.98 -0.90 -1.60
C ASN A 90 52.49 -0.65 -1.53
N PHE A 91 53.03 -0.53 -0.33
CA PHE A 91 54.48 -0.63 -0.09
C PHE A 91 54.80 -2.02 0.47
#